data_AF-A0A1U7XV47-F1
#
_entry.id   AF-A0A1U7XV47-F1
#
_cell.length_a   1.000
_cell.length_b   1.000
_cell.length_c   1.000
_cell.angle_alpha   90.00
_cell.angle_beta   90.00
_cell.angle_gamma   90.00
#
_symmetry.space_group_name_H-M   'P 1'
#
loop_
_entity.id
_entity.type
_entity.pdbx_description
1 polymer ?
#
loop_
_entity_poly.entity_id
_entity_poly.type
_entity_poly.pdbx_seq_one_letter_code
_entity_poly.pdbx_strand_id
1 'polypeptide(L)'
;MQTLTDMLRYLRNTWNMLPPAHEQLLLRYELQEDQSLLGEDQFEYDLNWVKGQIKSSLEVWRGEREASYTPEEERWKCRSCKFASECPASNCGSQEGRTLNANS
;
A
#
# COMPACT_ATOMS: atom_id res chain seq x y z
N MET A 1 30.52 -2.55 16.57
CA MET A 1 29.05 -2.63 16.60
C MET A 1 28.51 -1.36 15.96
N GLN A 2 27.82 -1.47 14.82
CA GLN A 2 27.14 -0.34 14.20
C GLN A 2 25.86 -0.06 15.00
N THR A 3 25.69 1.15 15.54
CA THR A 3 24.46 1.51 16.25
C THR A 3 23.37 1.90 15.24
N LEU A 4 22.09 1.83 15.65
CA LEU A 4 20.97 2.35 14.84
C LEU A 4 21.23 3.81 14.43
N THR A 5 21.81 4.61 15.34
CA THR A 5 22.19 6.00 15.09
C THR A 5 23.23 6.14 13.98
N ASP A 6 24.22 5.25 13.95
CA ASP A 6 25.22 5.24 12.86
C ASP A 6 24.58 4.89 11.52
N MET A 7 23.65 3.93 11.49
CA MET A 7 22.92 3.56 10.28
C MET A 7 22.01 4.69 9.76
N LEU A 8 21.25 5.34 10.65
CA LEU A 8 20.39 6.47 10.28
C LEU A 8 21.21 7.65 9.73
N ARG A 9 22.37 7.92 10.34
CA ARG A 9 23.29 8.96 9.84
C ARG A 9 23.86 8.61 8.47
N TYR A 10 24.24 7.35 8.25
CA TYR A 10 24.69 6.89 6.93
C TYR A 10 23.60 7.06 5.87
N LEU A 11 22.37 6.58 6.15
CA LEU A 11 21.23 6.70 5.23
C LEU A 11 20.94 8.16 4.88
N ARG A 12 20.92 9.04 5.89
CA ARG A 12 20.70 10.47 5.69
C ARG A 12 21.76 11.08 4.77
N ASN A 13 23.03 10.77 5.01
CA ASN A 13 24.13 11.28 4.18
C ASN A 13 24.01 10.78 2.74
N THR A 14 23.70 9.50 2.55
CA THR A 14 23.51 8.90 1.22
C THR A 14 22.33 9.55 0.49
N TRP A 15 21.18 9.74 1.15
CA TRP A 15 20.01 10.39 0.53
C TRP A 15 20.27 11.83 0.13
N ASN A 16 21.06 12.58 0.90
CA ASN A 16 21.42 13.96 0.53
C ASN A 16 22.34 14.04 -0.70
N MET A 17 22.97 12.94 -1.10
CA MET A 17 23.82 12.86 -2.31
C MET A 17 23.05 12.40 -3.55
N LEU A 18 21.78 12.00 -3.39
CA LEU A 18 20.93 11.64 -4.52
C LEU A 18 20.50 12.89 -5.28
N PRO A 19 20.40 12.83 -6.62
CA PRO A 19 19.83 13.91 -7.40
C PRO A 19 18.39 14.21 -6.93
N PRO A 20 17.89 15.44 -7.11
CA PRO A 20 16.51 15.78 -6.81
C PRO A 20 15.57 14.80 -7.51
N ALA A 21 14.59 14.29 -6.77
CA ALA A 21 13.58 13.40 -7.35
C ALA A 21 12.83 14.14 -8.46
N HIS A 22 12.64 13.49 -9.61
CA HIS A 22 11.80 14.01 -10.66
C HIS A 22 10.35 14.10 -10.16
N GLU A 23 9.62 15.14 -10.58
CA GLU A 23 8.21 15.35 -10.24
C GLU A 23 7.28 14.36 -10.94
N GLN A 24 7.81 13.46 -11.77
CA GLN A 24 7.06 12.46 -12.51
C GLN A 24 7.71 11.09 -12.29
N LEU A 25 6.90 10.13 -11.85
CA LEU A 25 7.27 8.74 -11.77
C LEU A 25 6.79 8.05 -13.05
N LEU A 26 7.73 7.46 -13.80
CA LEU A 26 7.43 6.66 -14.99
C LEU A 26 7.56 5.18 -14.65
N LEU A 27 6.49 4.43 -14.82
CA LEU A 27 6.48 2.97 -14.70
C LEU A 27 6.49 2.37 -16.10
N ARG A 28 7.59 1.68 -16.44
CA ARG A 28 7.76 1.00 -17.72
C ARG A 28 7.61 -0.50 -17.54
N TYR A 29 6.73 -1.11 -18.32
CA TYR A 29 6.60 -2.55 -18.40
C TYR A 29 7.35 -3.01 -19.64
N GLU A 30 8.38 -3.84 -19.44
CA GLU A 30 9.22 -4.37 -20.51
C GLU A 30 9.15 -5.89 -20.50
N LEU A 31 9.10 -6.50 -21.68
CA LEU A 31 9.13 -7.94 -21.82
C LEU A 31 10.50 -8.45 -21.39
N GLN A 32 10.53 -9.43 -20.48
CA GLN A 32 11.79 -9.91 -19.92
C GLN A 32 12.74 -10.53 -20.96
N GLU A 33 12.20 -11.10 -22.05
CA GLU A 33 12.98 -11.80 -23.08
C GLU A 33 13.84 -10.87 -23.93
N ASP A 34 13.26 -9.79 -24.45
CA ASP A 34 13.90 -8.90 -25.42
C ASP A 34 13.89 -7.42 -25.00
N GLN A 35 13.40 -7.12 -23.80
CA GLN A 35 13.20 -5.77 -23.27
C GLN A 35 12.29 -4.91 -24.16
N SER A 36 11.45 -5.54 -24.99
CA SER A 36 10.45 -4.83 -25.77
C SER A 36 9.44 -4.15 -24.84
N LEU A 37 9.09 -2.92 -25.19
CA LEU A 37 8.19 -2.12 -24.37
C LEU A 37 6.75 -2.65 -24.49
N LEU A 38 6.19 -3.09 -23.36
CA LEU A 38 4.80 -3.54 -23.23
C LEU A 38 3.87 -2.37 -22.92
N GLY A 39 4.33 -1.37 -22.16
CA GLY A 39 3.55 -0.20 -21.83
C GLY A 39 4.27 0.75 -20.87
N GLU A 40 3.75 1.97 -20.75
CA GLU A 40 4.23 2.99 -19.85
C GLU A 40 3.06 3.67 -19.13
N ASP A 41 3.17 3.83 -17.82
CA ASP A 41 2.28 4.65 -17.01
C ASP A 41 3.06 5.82 -16.43
N GLN A 42 2.50 7.03 -16.50
CA GLN A 42 3.10 8.22 -15.93
C GLN A 42 2.26 8.71 -14.75
N PHE A 43 2.91 8.94 -13.62
CA PHE A 43 2.29 9.44 -12.40
C PHE A 43 2.92 10.77 -12.02
N GLU A 44 2.09 11.77 -11.77
CA GLU A 44 2.55 13.03 -11.21
C GLU A 44 2.82 12.86 -9.70
N TYR A 45 3.94 13.40 -9.26
CA TYR A 45 4.28 13.44 -7.84
C TYR A 45 3.45 14.51 -7.14
N ASP A 46 2.46 14.07 -6.36
CA ASP A 46 1.72 14.95 -5.46
C ASP A 46 2.29 14.87 -4.03
N LEU A 47 3.09 15.87 -3.68
CA LEU A 47 3.68 16.01 -2.34
C LEU A 47 2.62 16.06 -1.23
N ASN A 48 1.47 16.70 -1.48
CA ASN A 48 0.42 16.85 -0.48
C ASN A 48 -0.30 15.52 -0.27
N TRP A 49 -0.57 14.79 -1.35
CA TRP A 49 -1.12 13.44 -1.27
C TRP A 49 -0.20 12.51 -0.46
N VAL A 50 1.10 12.47 -0.79
CA VAL A 50 2.08 11.63 -0.07
C VAL A 50 2.17 12.02 1.41
N LYS A 51 2.25 13.31 1.73
CA LYS A 51 2.24 13.79 3.12
C LYS A 51 0.96 13.38 3.85
N GLY A 52 -0.18 13.44 3.18
CA GLY A 52 -1.47 12.97 3.70
C GLY A 52 -1.45 11.48 4.05
N GLN A 53 -0.92 10.63 3.15
CA GLN A 53 -0.82 9.18 3.38
C GLN A 53 0.10 8.85 4.57
N ILE A 54 1.27 9.50 4.65
CA ILE A 54 2.20 9.34 5.78
C ILE A 54 1.54 9.76 7.08
N LYS A 55 0.88 10.93 7.09
CA LYS A 55 0.20 11.44 8.27
C LYS A 55 -0.88 10.45 8.76
N SER A 56 -1.75 10.01 7.87
CA SER A 56 -2.83 9.06 8.23
C SER A 56 -2.29 7.74 8.79
N SER A 57 -1.18 7.25 8.23
CA SER A 57 -0.51 6.04 8.73
C SER A 57 0.08 6.25 10.13
N LEU A 58 0.70 7.40 10.36
CA LEU A 58 1.30 7.74 11.66
C LEU A 58 0.25 7.93 12.76
N GLU A 59 -0.90 8.55 12.44
CA GLU A 59 -2.01 8.69 13.39
C GLU A 59 -2.45 7.31 13.93
N VAL A 60 -2.52 6.29 13.06
CA VAL A 60 -2.83 4.92 13.48
C VAL A 60 -1.72 4.35 14.36
N TRP A 61 -0.45 4.48 13.95
CA TRP A 61 0.67 3.90 14.71
C TRP A 61 0.91 4.58 16.07
N ARG A 62 0.52 5.85 16.21
CA ARG A 62 0.58 6.59 17.48
C ARG A 62 -0.66 6.35 18.37
N GLY A 63 -1.69 5.67 17.86
CA GLY A 63 -2.96 5.50 18.56
C GLY A 63 -3.83 6.75 18.59
N GLU A 64 -3.56 7.73 17.72
CA GLU A 64 -4.37 8.95 17.56
C GLU A 64 -5.64 8.67 16.73
N ARG A 65 -5.65 7.57 15.97
CA ARG A 65 -6.80 7.10 15.18
C ARG A 65 -6.90 5.58 15.23
N GLU A 66 -8.12 5.05 15.29
CA GLU A 66 -8.38 3.62 15.12
C GLU A 66 -8.07 3.13 13.70
N ALA A 67 -7.66 1.87 13.59
CA ALA A 67 -7.48 1.23 12.30
C ALA A 67 -8.84 1.09 11.59
N SER A 68 -8.87 1.41 10.30
CA SER A 68 -10.06 1.27 9.46
C SER A 68 -9.92 0.10 8.49
N TYR A 69 -11.06 -0.41 8.04
CA TYR A 69 -11.08 -1.43 6.99
C TYR A 69 -10.60 -0.86 5.66
N THR A 70 -10.04 -1.75 4.85
CA THR A 70 -9.66 -1.47 3.46
C THR A 70 -10.91 -1.07 2.66
N PRO A 71 -10.84 -0.01 1.83
CA PRO A 71 -11.97 0.42 1.01
C PRO A 71 -12.30 -0.64 -0.05
N GLU A 72 -13.48 -0.53 -0.67
CA GLU A 72 -14.04 -1.58 -1.52
C GLU A 72 -13.15 -1.93 -2.72
N GLU A 73 -12.62 -0.91 -3.37
CA GLU A 73 -11.67 -1.00 -4.50
C GLU A 73 -10.37 -1.72 -4.14
N GLU A 74 -10.01 -1.76 -2.86
CA GLU A 74 -8.80 -2.42 -2.37
C GLU A 74 -9.08 -3.76 -1.67
N ARG A 75 -10.34 -4.23 -1.59
CA ARG A 75 -10.70 -5.51 -0.94
C ARG A 75 -10.06 -6.73 -1.60
N TRP A 76 -9.49 -6.61 -2.79
CA TRP A 76 -8.66 -7.67 -3.37
C TRP A 76 -7.50 -8.07 -2.44
N LYS A 77 -7.02 -7.15 -1.59
CA LYS A 77 -6.01 -7.43 -0.54
C LYS A 77 -6.50 -8.42 0.52
N CYS A 78 -7.81 -8.53 0.75
CA CYS A 78 -8.37 -9.48 1.71
C CYS A 78 -8.11 -10.95 1.32
N ARG A 79 -7.89 -11.24 0.02
CA ARG A 79 -7.57 -12.60 -0.47
C ARG A 79 -6.26 -13.15 0.11
N SER A 80 -5.37 -12.28 0.54
CA SER A 80 -4.06 -12.62 1.13
C SER A 80 -3.98 -12.26 2.62
N CYS A 81 -5.05 -11.72 3.21
CA CYS A 81 -5.06 -11.27 4.60
C CYS A 81 -5.29 -12.44 5.56
N LYS A 82 -4.35 -12.66 6.49
CA LYS A 82 -4.44 -13.73 7.50
C LYS A 82 -5.65 -13.59 8.45
N PHE A 83 -6.20 -12.38 8.57
CA PHE A 83 -7.34 -12.06 9.44
C PHE A 83 -8.66 -11.96 8.67
N ALA A 84 -8.68 -12.31 7.38
CA ALA A 84 -9.86 -12.14 6.55
C ALA A 84 -11.09 -12.90 7.09
N SER A 85 -10.92 -14.08 7.69
CA SER A 85 -12.04 -14.88 8.22
C SER A 85 -12.79 -14.23 9.38
N GLU A 86 -12.12 -13.35 10.13
CA GLU A 86 -12.67 -12.68 11.33
C GLU A 86 -12.99 -11.21 11.07
N CYS A 87 -12.58 -10.69 9.91
CA CYS A 87 -12.78 -9.29 9.53
C CYS A 87 -14.21 -9.06 9.03
N PRO A 88 -15.01 -8.18 9.67
CA PRO A 88 -16.38 -7.89 9.23
C PRO A 88 -16.47 -7.37 7.79
N ALA A 89 -15.42 -6.71 7.30
CA ALA A 89 -15.38 -6.11 5.96
C ALA A 89 -15.03 -7.09 4.83
N SER A 90 -14.47 -8.26 5.14
CA SER A 90 -14.07 -9.24 4.10
C SER A 90 -15.27 -9.94 3.46
N ASN A 91 -16.39 -10.02 4.17
CA ASN A 91 -17.56 -10.82 3.79
C ASN A 91 -18.69 -9.98 3.16
N CYS A 92 -18.47 -8.68 2.95
CA CYS A 92 -19.47 -7.76 2.42
C CYS A 92 -19.73 -7.93 0.89
N GLY A 93 -18.97 -8.81 0.22
CA GLY A 93 -19.15 -9.15 -1.20
C GLY A 93 -19.58 -10.59 -1.47
N SER A 94 -19.93 -11.37 -0.44
CA SER A 94 -20.20 -12.82 -0.56
C SER A 94 -21.51 -13.28 0.11
N GLN A 95 -22.50 -12.39 0.23
CA GLN A 95 -23.88 -12.77 0.59
C GLN A 95 -24.82 -12.76 -0.62
N GLU A 96 -24.46 -13.49 -1.67
CA GLU A 96 -25.45 -14.10 -2.57
C GLU A 96 -25.28 -15.63 -2.47
N GLY A 97 -26.19 -16.31 -1.78
CA GLY A 97 -26.28 -17.78 -1.83
C GLY A 97 -26.19 -18.57 -0.52
N ARG A 98 -26.65 -18.06 0.63
CA ARG A 98 -27.01 -18.92 1.78
C ARG A 98 -28.49 -18.76 2.15
N THR A 99 -29.36 -19.14 1.24
CA THR A 99 -30.74 -19.51 1.55
C THR A 99 -30.86 -21.01 1.32
N LEU A 100 -30.60 -21.84 2.33
CA LEU A 100 -31.14 -23.20 2.39
C LEU A 100 -31.37 -23.61 3.86
N ASN A 101 -32.65 -23.53 4.24
CA ASN A 101 -33.42 -24.53 4.99
C ASN A 101 -33.18 -24.69 6.50
N ALA A 102 -34.14 -24.21 7.30
CA ALA A 102 -34.50 -24.81 8.58
C ALA A 102 -36.03 -24.82 8.71
N ASN A 103 -36.65 -25.92 8.26
CA ASN A 103 -37.97 -26.33 8.71
C ASN A 103 -37.76 -27.36 9.83
N SER A 104 -38.26 -27.05 11.03
CA SER A 104 -38.60 -28.01 12.09
C SER A 104 -39.99 -27.66 12.61
#